data_AF-A0A6L5ZLI5-F1
#
_entry.id   AF-A0A6L5ZLI5-F1
#
_cell.length_a   1.000
_cell.length_b   1.000
_cell.length_c   1.000
_cell.angle_alpha   90.00
_cell.angle_beta   90.00
_cell.angle_gamma   90.00
#
_symmetry.space_group_name_H-M   'P 1'
#
loop_
_entity.id
_entity.type
_entity.pdbx_description
1 polymer ?
#
loop_
_entity_poly.entity_id
_entity_poly.type
_entity_poly.pdbx_seq_one_letter_code
_entity_poly.pdbx_strand_id
1 'polypeptide(L)'
;MLESGKVVVTQSYDEVPRLEKLFERGVANGCTIEVIDEKQLAEIEPLAKTHGKALWSPLTAVSSPTGVTQGLAERVLERGGEIRMNSPVTKAGPGWVEVAGIERITVGHLINAAGLYADRVAHWFGVGLEYRMLPFKGLYWYGNWPKGTLKRHVYPIPDLRNPFLGVHVTVTVDGAVKLGPTAIPAFWREDYGNLSDFVPKEAWQIASLYPRFLMSKHHDVPGLLRTEFPKYVRSHLVKQAQALVPSVEVRDFKTKGKPGVRAQLFHLPTRKLEMDFIVESGVKSTHVLNAVSPAWTSALAVGDYVVARIHDGGSMGEKSESEQ
;
A
#
# COMPACT_ATOMS: atom_id res chain seq x y z
N MET A 1 6.04 -8.59 -17.23
CA MET A 1 4.70 -8.23 -16.75
C MET A 1 3.76 -9.37 -17.12
N LEU A 2 2.69 -9.59 -16.37
CA LEU A 2 1.63 -10.55 -16.68
C LEU A 2 0.28 -9.84 -16.61
N GLU A 3 -0.43 -9.81 -17.73
CA GLU A 3 -1.79 -9.27 -17.86
C GLU A 3 -2.79 -10.35 -17.45
N SER A 4 -2.90 -10.53 -16.14
CA SER A 4 -3.76 -11.54 -15.53
C SER A 4 -5.22 -11.14 -15.53
N GLY A 5 -5.56 -9.85 -15.50
CA GLY A 5 -6.91 -9.38 -15.19
C GLY A 5 -7.36 -9.73 -13.77
N LYS A 6 -8.51 -9.19 -13.34
CA LYS A 6 -9.04 -9.39 -11.99
C LYS A 6 -10.56 -9.49 -12.00
N VAL A 7 -11.08 -10.42 -11.21
CA VAL A 7 -12.49 -10.48 -10.81
C VAL A 7 -12.64 -10.03 -9.35
N VAL A 8 -13.63 -9.18 -9.09
CA VAL A 8 -14.09 -8.83 -7.74
C VAL A 8 -15.42 -9.51 -7.51
N VAL A 9 -15.49 -10.36 -6.49
CA VAL A 9 -16.64 -11.26 -6.25
C VAL A 9 -17.42 -10.86 -5.00
N THR A 10 -18.73 -11.13 -5.01
CA THR A 10 -19.63 -11.00 -3.87
C THR A 10 -19.62 -12.29 -3.05
N GLN A 11 -19.46 -12.17 -1.73
CA GLN A 11 -19.54 -13.30 -0.80
C GLN A 11 -20.96 -13.60 -0.32
N SER A 12 -21.92 -12.71 -0.62
CA SER A 12 -23.35 -12.90 -0.41
C SER A 12 -24.16 -12.00 -1.35
N TYR A 13 -25.45 -12.28 -1.52
CA TYR A 13 -26.35 -11.45 -2.33
C TYR A 13 -26.47 -10.00 -1.80
N ASP A 14 -26.33 -9.79 -0.50
CA ASP A 14 -26.37 -8.45 0.12
C ASP A 14 -25.17 -7.57 -0.26
N GLU A 15 -24.13 -8.14 -0.86
CA GLU A 15 -22.98 -7.36 -1.35
C GLU A 15 -23.19 -6.79 -2.75
N VAL A 16 -24.22 -7.24 -3.49
CA VAL A 16 -24.48 -6.80 -4.87
C VAL A 16 -24.65 -5.27 -4.98
N PRO A 17 -25.43 -4.58 -4.12
CA PRO A 17 -25.52 -3.12 -4.19
C PRO A 17 -24.19 -2.40 -3.95
N ARG A 18 -23.26 -3.00 -3.19
CA ARG A 18 -21.92 -2.45 -2.98
C ARG A 18 -21.03 -2.66 -4.21
N LEU A 19 -21.20 -3.78 -4.91
CA LEU A 19 -20.52 -4.05 -6.18
C LEU A 19 -20.96 -3.05 -7.26
N GLU A 20 -22.25 -2.73 -7.34
CA GLU A 20 -22.78 -1.76 -8.31
C GLU A 20 -22.22 -0.36 -8.06
N LYS A 21 -22.17 0.08 -6.80
CA LYS A 21 -21.50 1.34 -6.43
C LYS A 21 -20.00 1.33 -6.77
N LEU A 22 -19.33 0.18 -6.63
CA LEU A 22 -17.93 0.04 -7.02
C LEU A 22 -17.76 0.16 -8.54
N PHE A 23 -18.67 -0.43 -9.32
CA PHE A 23 -18.71 -0.29 -10.78
C PHE A 23 -18.91 1.17 -11.20
N GLU A 24 -19.91 1.86 -10.65
CA GLU A 24 -20.18 3.28 -10.93
C GLU A 24 -18.94 4.15 -10.69
N ARG A 25 -18.29 3.96 -9.53
CA ARG A 25 -17.04 4.67 -9.20
C ARG A 25 -15.89 4.34 -10.15
N GLY A 26 -15.78 3.08 -10.56
CA GLY A 26 -14.76 2.65 -11.51
C GLY A 26 -14.94 3.32 -12.87
N VAL A 27 -16.18 3.32 -13.39
CA VAL A 27 -16.53 3.99 -14.66
C VAL A 27 -16.27 5.49 -14.58
N ALA A 28 -16.69 6.15 -13.48
CA ALA A 28 -16.44 7.57 -13.26
C ALA A 28 -14.94 7.92 -13.23
N ASN A 29 -14.09 6.98 -12.79
CA ASN A 29 -12.64 7.11 -12.79
C ASN A 29 -11.98 6.63 -14.10
N GLY A 30 -12.75 6.36 -15.16
CA GLY A 30 -12.24 5.93 -16.46
C GLY A 30 -11.71 4.49 -16.50
N CYS A 31 -12.09 3.63 -15.56
CA CYS A 31 -11.66 2.23 -15.56
C CYS A 31 -12.45 1.41 -16.60
N THR A 32 -11.74 0.60 -17.41
CA THR A 32 -12.37 -0.43 -18.24
C THR A 32 -12.74 -1.64 -17.38
N ILE A 33 -14.03 -1.75 -17.03
CA ILE A 33 -14.58 -2.80 -16.18
C ILE A 33 -15.99 -3.20 -16.62
N GLU A 34 -16.41 -4.42 -16.29
CA GLU A 34 -17.71 -4.99 -16.67
C GLU A 34 -18.36 -5.68 -15.47
N VAL A 35 -19.69 -5.53 -15.33
CA VAL A 35 -20.47 -6.33 -14.39
C VAL A 35 -20.84 -7.63 -15.09
N ILE A 36 -20.54 -8.75 -14.46
CA ILE A 36 -20.73 -10.10 -15.00
C ILE A 36 -21.55 -10.97 -14.04
N ASP A 37 -22.26 -11.95 -14.58
CA ASP A 37 -22.97 -12.97 -13.80
C ASP A 37 -22.08 -14.18 -13.45
N GLU A 38 -22.64 -15.16 -12.75
CA GLU A 38 -21.94 -16.38 -12.33
C GLU A 38 -21.48 -17.25 -13.51
N LYS A 39 -22.23 -17.27 -14.62
CA LYS A 39 -21.88 -18.06 -15.81
C LYS A 39 -20.69 -17.44 -16.53
N GLN A 40 -20.74 -16.13 -16.77
CA GLN A 40 -19.63 -15.36 -17.34
C GLN A 40 -18.39 -15.44 -16.46
N LEU A 41 -18.56 -15.41 -15.12
CA LEU A 41 -17.45 -15.61 -14.20
C LEU A 41 -16.80 -16.99 -14.38
N ALA A 42 -17.59 -18.06 -14.49
CA ALA A 42 -17.06 -19.41 -14.68
C ALA A 42 -16.30 -19.57 -16.01
N GLU A 43 -16.65 -18.79 -17.04
CA GLU A 43 -15.91 -18.73 -18.31
C GLU A 43 -14.57 -17.97 -18.15
N ILE A 44 -14.56 -16.86 -17.39
CA ILE A 44 -13.40 -15.99 -17.20
C ILE A 44 -12.38 -16.56 -16.20
N GLU A 45 -12.84 -17.02 -15.03
CA GLU A 45 -12.07 -17.63 -13.95
C GLU A 45 -12.86 -18.78 -13.31
N PRO A 46 -12.71 -20.02 -13.81
CA PRO A 46 -13.50 -21.17 -13.35
C PRO A 46 -13.33 -21.53 -11.87
N LEU A 47 -12.25 -21.09 -11.23
CA LEU A 47 -12.00 -21.38 -9.82
C LEU A 47 -12.67 -20.37 -8.88
N ALA A 48 -13.09 -19.20 -9.40
CA ALA A 48 -13.73 -18.17 -8.60
C ALA A 48 -15.21 -18.48 -8.33
N LYS A 49 -15.70 -18.03 -7.17
CA LYS A 49 -17.10 -18.07 -6.80
C LYS A 49 -17.60 -16.67 -6.50
N THR A 50 -18.81 -16.36 -6.96
CA THR A 50 -19.55 -15.14 -6.59
C THR A 50 -20.99 -15.50 -6.24
N HIS A 51 -21.73 -14.56 -5.64
CA HIS A 51 -23.17 -14.69 -5.39
C HIS A 51 -23.92 -13.60 -6.16
N GLY A 52 -24.57 -13.97 -7.25
CA GLY A 52 -25.36 -13.07 -8.10
C GLY A 52 -24.53 -12.31 -9.14
N LYS A 53 -23.60 -11.44 -8.72
CA LYS A 53 -22.80 -10.61 -9.65
C LYS A 53 -21.33 -10.59 -9.27
N ALA A 54 -20.45 -10.39 -10.24
CA ALA A 54 -19.03 -10.07 -10.05
C ALA A 54 -18.65 -8.87 -10.95
N LEU A 55 -17.47 -8.30 -10.70
CA LEU A 55 -16.90 -7.22 -11.49
C LEU A 55 -15.61 -7.71 -12.16
N TRP A 56 -15.59 -7.70 -13.48
CA TRP A 56 -14.43 -8.04 -14.30
C TRP A 56 -13.61 -6.80 -14.62
N SER A 57 -12.30 -6.88 -14.43
CA SER A 57 -11.32 -5.86 -14.78
C SER A 57 -10.22 -6.47 -15.65
N PRO A 58 -10.35 -6.37 -17.00
CA PRO A 58 -9.42 -7.00 -17.93
C PRO A 58 -8.01 -6.41 -17.89
N LEU A 59 -7.90 -5.10 -17.64
CA LEU A 59 -6.61 -4.39 -17.69
C LEU A 59 -5.77 -4.51 -16.41
N THR A 60 -6.23 -5.26 -15.40
CA THR A 60 -5.39 -5.49 -14.21
C THR A 60 -4.18 -6.34 -14.60
N ALA A 61 -2.97 -5.92 -14.20
CA ALA A 61 -1.74 -6.65 -14.45
C ALA A 61 -0.86 -6.72 -13.21
N VAL A 62 0.07 -7.67 -13.21
CA VAL A 62 1.12 -7.80 -12.20
C VAL A 62 2.50 -7.65 -12.86
N SER A 63 3.40 -6.90 -12.23
CA SER A 63 4.76 -6.68 -12.72
C SER A 63 5.79 -6.93 -11.62
N SER A 64 7.05 -7.16 -12.02
CA SER A 64 8.16 -7.42 -11.11
C SER A 64 8.60 -6.12 -10.45
N PRO A 65 8.51 -6.00 -9.11
CA PRO A 65 8.96 -4.77 -8.46
C PRO A 65 10.43 -4.49 -8.69
N THR A 66 11.27 -5.54 -8.54
CA THR A 66 12.71 -5.46 -8.79
C THR A 66 13.03 -5.02 -10.21
N GLY A 67 12.35 -5.58 -11.22
CA GLY A 67 12.61 -5.24 -12.62
C GLY A 67 12.28 -3.79 -12.94
N VAL A 68 11.15 -3.28 -12.43
CA VAL A 68 10.76 -1.88 -12.62
C VAL A 68 11.71 -0.94 -11.87
N THR A 69 12.06 -1.22 -10.61
CA THR A 69 12.99 -0.38 -9.85
C THR A 69 14.39 -0.37 -10.45
N GLN A 70 14.84 -1.50 -10.99
CA GLN A 70 16.12 -1.59 -11.69
C GLN A 70 16.13 -0.74 -12.96
N GLY A 71 15.09 -0.85 -13.80
CA GLY A 71 14.97 -0.02 -15.00
C GLY A 71 14.89 1.48 -14.68
N LEU A 72 14.26 1.85 -13.56
CA LEU A 72 14.28 3.24 -13.08
C LEU A 72 15.67 3.68 -12.64
N ALA A 73 16.41 2.82 -11.91
CA ALA A 73 17.77 3.10 -11.50
C ALA A 73 18.72 3.27 -12.70
N GLU A 74 18.62 2.38 -13.69
CA GLU A 74 19.38 2.47 -14.95
C GLU A 74 19.14 3.81 -15.65
N ARG A 75 17.87 4.23 -15.77
CA ARG A 75 17.52 5.53 -16.36
C ARG A 75 18.05 6.73 -15.59
N VAL A 76 18.14 6.64 -14.26
CA VAL A 76 18.75 7.70 -13.44
C VAL A 76 20.24 7.81 -13.77
N LEU A 77 20.95 6.69 -13.83
CA LEU A 77 22.38 6.64 -14.14
C LEU A 77 22.68 7.12 -15.57
N GLU A 78 21.90 6.68 -16.56
CA GLU A 78 22.02 7.10 -17.97
C GLU A 78 21.87 8.61 -18.16
N ARG A 79 21.10 9.26 -17.27
CA ARG A 79 20.88 10.71 -17.28
C ARG A 79 21.91 11.48 -16.43
N GLY A 80 22.96 10.80 -15.97
CA GLY A 80 24.03 11.41 -15.16
C GLY A 80 23.69 11.56 -13.68
N GLY A 81 22.60 10.96 -13.20
CA GLY A 81 22.28 10.89 -11.78
C GLY A 81 23.20 9.92 -11.03
N GLU A 82 23.32 10.10 -9.72
CA GLU A 82 24.11 9.23 -8.84
C GLU A 82 23.20 8.43 -7.91
N ILE A 83 23.51 7.15 -7.69
CA ILE A 83 22.81 6.29 -6.72
C ILE A 83 23.83 5.83 -5.67
N ARG A 84 23.68 6.33 -4.44
CA ARG A 84 24.53 5.95 -3.30
C ARG A 84 23.80 4.96 -2.39
N MET A 85 24.23 3.71 -2.40
CA MET A 85 23.77 2.67 -1.47
C MET A 85 24.59 2.71 -0.18
N ASN A 86 24.11 2.05 0.89
CA ASN A 86 24.77 2.04 2.21
C ASN A 86 25.06 3.44 2.77
N SER A 87 24.24 4.43 2.38
CA SER A 87 24.44 5.85 2.66
C SER A 87 23.23 6.40 3.43
N PRO A 88 23.00 5.97 4.69
CA PRO A 88 21.83 6.39 5.45
C PRO A 88 21.89 7.89 5.74
N VAL A 89 20.81 8.61 5.43
CA VAL A 89 20.67 10.02 5.81
C VAL A 89 20.30 10.07 7.30
N THR A 90 21.15 10.66 8.12
CA THR A 90 20.98 10.73 9.58
C THR A 90 20.32 12.03 10.02
N LYS A 91 20.53 13.12 9.28
CA LYS A 91 19.89 14.43 9.44
C LYS A 91 19.82 15.15 8.10
N ALA A 92 18.91 16.10 7.99
CA ALA A 92 18.86 17.02 6.86
C ALA A 92 18.22 18.34 7.29
N GLY A 93 18.42 19.37 6.48
CA GLY A 93 17.75 20.66 6.61
C GLY A 93 17.77 21.41 5.29
N PRO A 94 17.26 22.65 5.25
CA PRO A 94 17.19 23.42 4.02
C PRO A 94 18.57 23.56 3.37
N GLY A 95 18.73 22.98 2.18
CA GLY A 95 19.96 23.05 1.39
C GLY A 95 21.08 22.08 1.78
N TRP A 96 20.86 21.12 2.70
CA TRP A 96 21.89 20.15 3.07
C TRP A 96 21.35 18.81 3.57
N VAL A 97 22.15 17.76 3.43
CA VAL A 97 21.93 16.44 4.05
C VAL A 97 23.19 15.95 4.75
N GLU A 98 23.03 15.21 5.83
CA GLU A 98 24.11 14.49 6.53
C GLU A 98 23.96 12.98 6.25
N VAL A 99 25.01 12.40 5.68
CA VAL A 99 25.08 10.99 5.30
C VAL A 99 26.02 10.27 6.26
N ALA A 100 25.56 9.12 6.77
CA ALA A 100 26.26 8.26 7.72
C ALA A 100 26.77 8.98 8.99
N GLY A 101 26.20 10.14 9.33
CA GLY A 101 26.59 10.95 10.49
C GLY A 101 27.91 11.73 10.35
N ILE A 102 28.54 11.73 9.17
CA ILE A 102 29.89 12.29 8.98
C ILE A 102 30.02 13.14 7.72
N GLU A 103 29.38 12.78 6.61
CA GLU A 103 29.49 13.51 5.35
C GLU A 103 28.34 14.50 5.24
N ARG A 104 28.63 15.79 5.03
CA ARG A 104 27.62 16.80 4.76
C ARG A 104 27.64 17.21 3.29
N ILE A 105 26.52 17.00 2.62
CA ILE A 105 26.33 17.30 1.20
C ILE A 105 25.42 18.52 1.09
N THR A 106 25.84 19.50 0.27
CA THR A 106 24.98 20.64 -0.08
C THR A 106 24.05 20.22 -1.21
N VAL A 107 22.75 20.52 -1.09
CA VAL A 107 21.73 20.18 -2.08
C VAL A 107 20.90 21.40 -2.44
N GLY A 108 20.42 21.48 -3.68
CA GLY A 108 19.51 22.56 -4.10
C GLY A 108 18.11 22.37 -3.53
N HIS A 109 17.58 21.14 -3.61
CA HIS A 109 16.26 20.76 -3.14
C HIS A 109 16.28 19.29 -2.65
N LEU A 110 15.52 18.98 -1.61
CA LEU A 110 15.39 17.62 -1.07
C LEU A 110 14.01 17.04 -1.35
N ILE A 111 13.96 15.82 -1.89
CA ILE A 111 12.72 15.03 -1.98
C ILE A 111 12.80 13.90 -0.96
N ASN A 112 11.95 13.96 0.05
CA ASN A 112 11.80 12.90 1.04
C ASN A 112 10.78 11.86 0.53
N ALA A 113 11.30 10.71 0.12
CA ALA A 113 10.52 9.52 -0.24
C ALA A 113 10.88 8.32 0.68
N ALA A 114 11.19 8.59 1.96
CA ALA A 114 11.73 7.60 2.89
C ALA A 114 10.72 6.56 3.41
N GLY A 115 9.55 6.43 2.77
CA GLY A 115 8.53 5.43 3.07
C GLY A 115 8.20 5.33 4.55
N LEU A 116 8.58 4.22 5.17
CA LEU A 116 8.37 3.95 6.60
C LEU A 116 9.03 4.95 7.53
N TYR A 117 9.91 5.86 7.08
CA TYR A 117 10.56 6.91 7.87
C TYR A 117 10.21 8.33 7.40
N ALA A 118 9.26 8.48 6.46
CA ALA A 118 8.97 9.76 5.83
C ALA A 118 8.55 10.86 6.83
N ASP A 119 7.74 10.54 7.84
CA ASP A 119 7.34 11.49 8.88
C ASP A 119 8.55 12.05 9.65
N ARG A 120 9.51 11.20 10.04
CA ARG A 120 10.72 11.62 10.77
C ARG A 120 11.59 12.56 9.95
N VAL A 121 11.81 12.23 8.69
CA VAL A 121 12.60 13.06 7.78
C VAL A 121 11.91 14.42 7.60
N ALA A 122 10.58 14.44 7.47
CA ALA A 122 9.82 15.70 7.39
C ALA A 122 9.88 16.53 8.67
N HIS A 123 9.87 15.88 9.85
CA HIS A 123 9.99 16.56 11.13
C HIS A 123 11.32 17.30 11.31
N TRP A 124 12.41 16.86 10.64
CA TRP A 124 13.67 17.63 10.61
C TRP A 124 13.52 19.01 9.95
N PHE A 125 12.52 19.17 9.09
CA PHE A 125 12.17 20.43 8.41
C PHE A 125 10.99 21.15 9.08
N GLY A 126 10.46 20.62 10.20
CA GLY A 126 9.26 21.16 10.84
C GLY A 126 7.95 20.92 10.07
N VAL A 127 7.95 20.00 9.10
CA VAL A 127 6.80 19.71 8.23
C VAL A 127 6.04 18.46 8.71
N GLY A 128 4.71 18.46 8.63
CA GLY A 128 3.88 17.29 8.94
C GLY A 128 3.91 16.85 10.41
N LEU A 129 4.02 17.82 11.34
CA LEU A 129 4.17 17.57 12.78
C LEU A 129 2.92 16.94 13.42
N GLU A 130 1.77 17.08 12.77
CA GLU A 130 0.48 16.46 13.10
C GLU A 130 0.38 14.98 12.70
N TYR A 131 1.33 14.48 11.91
CA TYR A 131 1.34 13.10 11.42
C TYR A 131 2.36 12.22 12.14
N ARG A 132 2.02 10.95 12.33
CA ARG A 132 2.94 9.90 12.80
C ARG A 132 2.75 8.62 11.98
N MET A 133 3.83 7.87 11.80
CA MET A 133 3.76 6.56 11.17
C MET A 133 3.06 5.54 12.09
N LEU A 134 2.04 4.86 11.56
CA LEU A 134 1.37 3.72 12.21
C LEU A 134 1.33 2.53 11.23
N PRO A 135 2.40 1.71 11.19
CA PRO A 135 2.60 0.72 10.13
C PRO A 135 1.67 -0.50 10.24
N PHE A 136 1.39 -1.12 9.09
CA PHE A 136 0.62 -2.38 9.01
C PHE A 136 1.40 -3.46 8.25
N LYS A 137 1.57 -4.62 8.89
CA LYS A 137 2.24 -5.80 8.36
C LYS A 137 1.29 -6.67 7.55
N GLY A 138 1.67 -6.94 6.31
CA GLY A 138 1.04 -7.88 5.41
C GLY A 138 1.78 -9.20 5.35
N LEU A 139 1.10 -10.27 5.72
CA LEU A 139 1.57 -11.65 5.57
C LEU A 139 1.06 -12.26 4.28
N TYR A 140 1.87 -13.13 3.69
CA TYR A 140 1.56 -13.83 2.45
C TYR A 140 1.88 -15.32 2.57
N TRP A 141 1.07 -16.15 1.90
CA TRP A 141 1.34 -17.57 1.73
C TRP A 141 1.27 -17.95 0.26
N TYR A 142 2.24 -18.70 -0.22
CA TYR A 142 2.36 -19.14 -1.60
C TYR A 142 1.81 -20.56 -1.73
N GLY A 143 0.97 -20.74 -2.74
CA GLY A 143 0.40 -22.01 -3.14
C GLY A 143 1.39 -22.85 -3.94
N ASN A 144 1.27 -24.16 -3.84
CA ASN A 144 2.05 -25.14 -4.61
C ASN A 144 1.31 -25.64 -5.87
N TRP A 145 0.18 -25.03 -6.23
CA TRP A 145 -0.53 -25.34 -7.46
C TRP A 145 0.38 -25.16 -8.68
N PRO A 146 0.19 -25.95 -9.76
CA PRO A 146 0.84 -25.69 -11.03
C PRO A 146 0.67 -24.23 -11.46
N LYS A 147 1.71 -23.67 -12.06
CA LYS A 147 1.67 -22.29 -12.54
C LYS A 147 0.58 -22.14 -13.59
N GLY A 148 -0.21 -21.06 -13.50
CA GLY A 148 -1.34 -20.81 -14.39
C GLY A 148 -2.63 -21.55 -14.03
N THR A 149 -2.68 -22.31 -12.92
CA THR A 149 -3.92 -22.91 -12.42
C THR A 149 -4.98 -21.84 -12.12
N LEU A 150 -4.60 -20.77 -11.42
CA LEU A 150 -5.42 -19.57 -11.30
C LEU A 150 -5.03 -18.60 -12.42
N LYS A 151 -6.00 -18.19 -13.24
CA LYS A 151 -5.76 -17.34 -14.41
C LYS A 151 -5.87 -15.86 -14.06
N ARG A 152 -6.79 -15.52 -13.15
CA ARG A 152 -7.18 -14.15 -12.79
C ARG A 152 -6.98 -13.89 -11.30
N HIS A 153 -6.75 -12.63 -10.94
CA HIS A 153 -6.85 -12.23 -9.54
C HIS A 153 -8.30 -12.38 -9.06
N VAL A 154 -8.53 -12.93 -7.85
CA VAL A 154 -9.88 -13.08 -7.27
C VAL A 154 -9.92 -12.35 -5.93
N TYR A 155 -10.64 -11.23 -5.91
CA TYR A 155 -10.64 -10.28 -4.78
C TYR A 155 -12.06 -10.16 -4.22
N PRO A 156 -12.23 -9.96 -2.90
CA PRO A 156 -13.52 -9.63 -2.32
C PRO A 156 -13.87 -8.17 -2.59
N ILE A 157 -15.14 -7.81 -2.40
CA ILE A 157 -15.55 -6.39 -2.35
C ILE A 157 -14.88 -5.72 -1.13
N PRO A 158 -14.24 -4.55 -1.31
CA PRO A 158 -13.61 -3.83 -0.19
C PRO A 158 -14.62 -3.43 0.90
N ASP A 159 -14.23 -3.56 2.18
CA ASP A 159 -14.99 -2.98 3.29
C ASP A 159 -14.75 -1.46 3.33
N LEU A 160 -15.81 -0.65 3.23
CA LEU A 160 -15.70 0.81 3.23
C LEU A 160 -15.08 1.37 4.52
N ARG A 161 -15.25 0.69 5.67
CA ARG A 161 -14.70 1.15 6.95
C ARG A 161 -13.23 0.82 7.12
N ASN A 162 -12.76 -0.21 6.43
CA ASN A 162 -11.36 -0.63 6.45
C ASN A 162 -10.99 -1.21 5.07
N PRO A 163 -10.78 -0.37 4.04
CA PRO A 163 -10.72 -0.83 2.64
C PRO A 163 -9.47 -1.62 2.28
N PHE A 164 -8.50 -1.69 3.19
CA PHE A 164 -7.33 -2.55 3.06
C PHE A 164 -7.52 -3.94 3.69
N LEU A 165 -8.73 -4.28 4.17
CA LEU A 165 -9.05 -5.60 4.69
C LEU A 165 -9.68 -6.50 3.63
N GLY A 166 -9.13 -7.70 3.54
CA GLY A 166 -9.61 -8.75 2.64
C GLY A 166 -8.44 -9.67 2.27
N VAL A 167 -8.68 -10.97 2.21
CA VAL A 167 -7.67 -11.90 1.68
C VAL A 167 -7.84 -11.93 0.18
N HIS A 168 -6.81 -11.55 -0.55
CA HIS A 168 -6.82 -11.66 -1.99
C HIS A 168 -6.22 -12.99 -2.42
N VAL A 169 -6.76 -13.58 -3.48
CA VAL A 169 -6.12 -14.67 -4.21
C VAL A 169 -5.46 -14.06 -5.44
N THR A 170 -4.14 -14.01 -5.44
CA THR A 170 -3.36 -13.20 -6.38
C THR A 170 -2.46 -14.10 -7.24
N VAL A 171 -2.46 -13.87 -8.55
CA VAL A 171 -1.50 -14.46 -9.48
C VAL A 171 -0.18 -13.66 -9.44
N THR A 172 0.95 -14.34 -9.30
CA THR A 172 2.27 -13.71 -9.35
C THR A 172 2.75 -13.56 -10.79
N VAL A 173 3.80 -12.75 -11.02
CA VAL A 173 4.38 -12.55 -12.36
C VAL A 173 4.79 -13.85 -13.03
N ASP A 174 5.24 -14.84 -12.24
CA ASP A 174 5.66 -16.15 -12.72
C ASP A 174 4.52 -17.19 -12.74
N GLY A 175 3.27 -16.75 -12.58
CA GLY A 175 2.06 -17.58 -12.69
C GLY A 175 1.73 -18.44 -11.47
N ALA A 176 2.48 -18.30 -10.36
CA ALA A 176 2.13 -18.94 -9.09
C ALA A 176 0.96 -18.20 -8.40
N VAL A 177 0.40 -18.83 -7.36
CA VAL A 177 -0.71 -18.26 -6.59
C VAL A 177 -0.24 -17.86 -5.20
N LYS A 178 -0.64 -16.69 -4.72
CA LYS A 178 -0.41 -16.26 -3.34
C LYS A 178 -1.69 -15.74 -2.68
N LEU A 179 -1.80 -15.98 -1.38
CA LEU A 179 -2.85 -15.44 -0.51
C LEU A 179 -2.32 -14.27 0.30
N GLY A 180 -3.18 -13.28 0.52
CA GLY A 180 -2.89 -12.08 1.32
C GLY A 180 -3.07 -10.79 0.50
N PRO A 181 -2.63 -9.63 0.99
CA PRO A 181 -2.03 -9.44 2.31
C PRO A 181 -3.04 -9.54 3.45
N THR A 182 -2.52 -9.70 4.67
CA THR A 182 -3.20 -9.28 5.90
C THR A 182 -2.95 -7.79 6.15
N ALA A 183 -3.62 -7.18 7.11
CA ALA A 183 -3.36 -5.81 7.57
C ALA A 183 -3.18 -5.80 9.09
N ILE A 184 -2.13 -6.48 9.54
CA ILE A 184 -1.88 -6.68 10.96
C ILE A 184 -1.14 -5.46 11.50
N PRO A 185 -1.58 -4.84 12.61
CA PRO A 185 -0.84 -3.77 13.26
C PRO A 185 0.63 -4.17 13.53
N ALA A 186 1.58 -3.34 13.08
CA ALA A 186 3.00 -3.54 13.33
C ALA A 186 3.46 -2.70 14.53
N PHE A 187 4.39 -3.21 15.33
CA PHE A 187 4.82 -2.52 16.54
C PHE A 187 6.05 -1.65 16.35
N TRP A 188 6.88 -1.88 15.32
CA TRP A 188 7.97 -0.99 14.91
C TRP A 188 7.94 -0.83 13.38
N ARG A 189 8.75 0.11 12.84
CA ARG A 189 8.66 0.49 11.41
C ARG A 189 9.01 -0.65 10.48
N GLU A 190 10.05 -1.41 10.82
CA GLU A 190 10.57 -2.53 10.01
C GLU A 190 10.23 -3.89 10.62
N ASP A 191 8.97 -4.09 11.05
CA ASP A 191 8.49 -5.39 11.54
C ASP A 191 8.32 -6.38 10.38
N TYR A 192 9.43 -6.93 9.90
CA TYR A 192 9.45 -8.00 8.90
C TYR A 192 9.47 -9.40 9.53
N GLY A 193 9.22 -9.50 10.84
CA GLY A 193 9.13 -10.77 11.57
C GLY A 193 10.44 -11.34 12.10
N ASN A 194 11.57 -10.66 11.86
CA ASN A 194 12.83 -10.87 12.57
C ASN A 194 13.04 -9.74 13.59
N LEU A 195 13.90 -9.97 14.58
CA LEU A 195 14.26 -8.97 15.60
C LEU A 195 15.58 -8.25 15.30
N SER A 196 16.21 -8.51 14.13
CA SER A 196 17.47 -7.88 13.72
C SER A 196 17.35 -6.36 13.65
N ASP A 197 16.20 -5.88 13.17
CA ASP A 197 15.92 -4.46 12.92
C ASP A 197 15.02 -3.89 14.02
N PHE A 198 14.96 -4.55 15.18
CA PHE A 198 14.14 -4.11 16.30
C PHE A 198 14.77 -2.90 17.01
N VAL A 199 14.01 -1.81 17.07
CA VAL A 199 14.42 -0.59 17.76
C VAL A 199 13.43 -0.29 18.89
N PRO A 200 13.80 -0.46 20.17
CA PRO A 200 12.89 -0.30 21.31
C PRO A 200 12.19 1.06 21.37
N LYS A 201 12.90 2.13 21.02
CA LYS A 201 12.36 3.49 20.97
C LYS A 201 11.23 3.63 19.95
N GLU A 202 11.34 2.95 18.80
CA GLU A 202 10.28 2.93 17.79
C GLU A 202 9.09 2.14 18.26
N ALA A 203 9.36 0.98 18.88
CA ALA A 203 8.34 0.13 19.43
C ALA A 203 7.45 0.89 20.41
N TRP A 204 8.07 1.63 21.33
CA TRP A 204 7.35 2.45 22.29
C TRP A 204 6.59 3.61 21.64
N GLN A 205 7.21 4.31 20.67
CA GLN A 205 6.56 5.40 19.94
C GLN A 205 5.30 4.93 19.23
N ILE A 206 5.37 3.84 18.47
CA ILE A 206 4.23 3.27 17.76
C ILE A 206 3.20 2.71 18.74
N ALA A 207 3.65 2.00 19.78
CA ALA A 207 2.76 1.47 20.81
C ALA A 207 1.91 2.58 21.46
N SER A 208 2.48 3.76 21.70
CA SER A 208 1.78 4.91 22.29
C SER A 208 0.67 5.49 21.40
N LEU A 209 0.65 5.18 20.10
CA LEU A 209 -0.39 5.62 19.16
C LEU A 209 -1.63 4.73 19.20
N TYR A 210 -1.49 3.44 19.53
CA TYR A 210 -2.62 2.49 19.51
C TYR A 210 -3.79 2.89 20.42
N PRO A 211 -3.59 3.39 21.66
CA PRO A 211 -4.71 3.89 22.46
C PRO A 211 -5.50 5.01 21.77
N ARG A 212 -4.80 5.91 21.06
CA ARG A 212 -5.46 6.99 20.28
C ARG A 212 -6.19 6.44 19.07
N PHE A 213 -5.59 5.46 18.39
CA PHE A 213 -6.21 4.81 17.24
C PHE A 213 -7.47 4.02 17.64
N LEU A 214 -7.43 3.28 18.75
CA LEU A 214 -8.58 2.57 19.31
C LEU A 214 -9.78 3.49 19.62
N MET A 215 -9.51 4.76 19.94
CA MET A 215 -10.54 5.78 20.16
C MET A 215 -10.95 6.54 18.89
N SER A 216 -10.57 6.06 17.70
CA SER A 216 -10.96 6.67 16.44
C SER A 216 -12.46 6.49 16.17
N LYS A 217 -13.14 7.55 15.74
CA LYS A 217 -14.54 7.48 15.27
C LYS A 217 -14.65 7.11 13.78
N HIS A 218 -13.53 7.02 13.08
CA HIS A 218 -13.48 6.89 11.63
C HIS A 218 -13.06 5.49 11.18
N HIS A 219 -12.56 4.68 12.09
CA HIS A 219 -12.09 3.33 11.85
C HIS A 219 -12.71 2.39 12.86
N ASP A 220 -13.24 1.25 12.42
CA ASP A 220 -13.67 0.18 13.31
C ASP A 220 -12.44 -0.62 13.75
N VAL A 221 -11.66 -0.04 14.69
CA VAL A 221 -10.40 -0.63 15.16
C VAL A 221 -10.62 -1.95 15.90
N PRO A 222 -11.62 -2.10 16.80
CA PRO A 222 -11.92 -3.40 17.39
C PRO A 222 -12.30 -4.45 16.34
N GLY A 223 -13.10 -4.07 15.33
CA GLY A 223 -13.43 -4.92 14.19
C GLY A 223 -12.19 -5.35 13.42
N LEU A 224 -11.31 -4.40 13.09
CA LEU A 224 -10.02 -4.62 12.43
C LEU A 224 -9.15 -5.63 13.20
N LEU A 225 -8.96 -5.45 14.51
CA LEU A 225 -8.16 -6.38 15.31
C LEU A 225 -8.78 -7.79 15.32
N ARG A 226 -10.10 -7.87 15.49
CA ARG A 226 -10.84 -9.13 15.48
C ARG A 226 -10.72 -9.87 14.15
N THR A 227 -10.69 -9.16 13.03
CA THR A 227 -10.59 -9.78 11.71
C THR A 227 -9.15 -10.14 11.33
N GLU A 228 -8.17 -9.34 11.74
CA GLU A 228 -6.78 -9.49 11.29
C GLU A 228 -5.93 -10.41 12.18
N PHE A 229 -6.12 -10.41 13.50
CA PHE A 229 -5.34 -11.27 14.39
C PHE A 229 -5.49 -12.77 14.11
N PRO A 230 -6.69 -13.30 13.83
CA PRO A 230 -6.83 -14.71 13.45
C PRO A 230 -6.04 -15.08 12.19
N LYS A 231 -5.74 -14.12 11.29
CA LYS A 231 -4.99 -14.37 10.04
C LYS A 231 -3.50 -14.63 10.25
N TYR A 232 -2.98 -14.47 11.47
CA TYR A 232 -1.68 -15.05 11.84
C TYR A 232 -1.68 -16.57 11.67
N VAL A 233 -2.84 -17.21 11.86
CA VAL A 233 -3.02 -18.63 11.66
C VAL A 233 -3.32 -18.89 10.19
N ARG A 234 -2.43 -19.63 9.53
CA ARG A 234 -2.55 -19.99 8.10
C ARG A 234 -3.93 -20.54 7.74
N SER A 235 -4.48 -21.47 8.54
CA SER A 235 -5.76 -22.11 8.25
C SER A 235 -6.91 -21.09 8.18
N HIS A 236 -6.87 -20.04 9.00
CA HIS A 236 -7.86 -18.99 8.96
C HIS A 236 -7.76 -18.14 7.69
N LEU A 237 -6.54 -17.77 7.28
CA LEU A 237 -6.30 -17.04 6.04
C LEU A 237 -6.81 -17.82 4.82
N VAL A 238 -6.48 -19.11 4.76
CA VAL A 238 -6.92 -20.02 3.69
C VAL A 238 -8.44 -20.15 3.69
N LYS A 239 -9.09 -20.26 4.87
CA LYS A 239 -10.55 -20.33 4.97
C LYS A 239 -11.25 -19.08 4.42
N GLN A 240 -10.65 -17.90 4.58
CA GLN A 240 -11.19 -16.69 3.94
C GLN A 240 -10.99 -16.70 2.43
N ALA A 241 -9.85 -17.19 1.94
CA ALA A 241 -9.63 -17.39 0.51
C ALA A 241 -10.61 -18.41 -0.10
N GLN A 242 -11.01 -19.45 0.64
CA GLN A 242 -12.01 -20.44 0.22
C GLN A 242 -13.38 -19.84 -0.08
N ALA A 243 -13.73 -18.71 0.54
CA ALA A 243 -14.97 -18.01 0.22
C ALA A 243 -14.97 -17.42 -1.20
N LEU A 244 -13.78 -17.14 -1.74
CA LEU A 244 -13.57 -16.58 -3.08
C LEU A 244 -13.23 -17.65 -4.10
N VAL A 245 -12.43 -18.64 -3.70
CA VAL A 245 -11.93 -19.75 -4.54
C VAL A 245 -12.13 -21.06 -3.77
N PRO A 246 -13.27 -21.75 -3.93
CA PRO A 246 -13.65 -22.88 -3.08
C PRO A 246 -12.68 -24.08 -3.10
N SER A 247 -11.90 -24.24 -4.17
CA SER A 247 -10.91 -25.31 -4.32
C SER A 247 -9.61 -25.07 -3.54
N VAL A 248 -9.39 -23.87 -2.97
CA VAL A 248 -8.22 -23.57 -2.16
C VAL A 248 -8.23 -24.44 -0.90
N GLU A 249 -7.14 -25.15 -0.63
CA GLU A 249 -7.01 -25.94 0.60
C GLU A 249 -5.77 -25.56 1.43
N VAL A 250 -5.82 -25.84 2.73
CA VAL A 250 -4.71 -25.50 3.65
C VAL A 250 -3.42 -26.23 3.27
N ARG A 251 -3.54 -27.42 2.66
CA ARG A 251 -2.39 -28.22 2.21
C ARG A 251 -1.66 -27.59 1.03
N ASP A 252 -2.29 -26.68 0.30
CA ASP A 252 -1.69 -26.09 -0.90
C ASP A 252 -0.78 -24.92 -0.56
N PHE A 253 -1.08 -24.20 0.51
CA PHE A 253 -0.42 -22.94 0.88
C PHE A 253 0.62 -23.13 1.98
N LYS A 254 1.66 -23.94 1.73
CA LYS A 254 2.68 -24.29 2.76
C LYS A 254 3.83 -23.30 2.87
N THR A 255 4.08 -22.49 1.84
CA THR A 255 5.27 -21.63 1.79
C THR A 255 4.93 -20.23 2.29
N LYS A 256 5.55 -19.80 3.39
CA LYS A 256 5.38 -18.44 3.91
C LYS A 256 6.19 -17.46 3.05
N GLY A 257 5.54 -16.41 2.57
CA GLY A 257 6.17 -15.31 1.85
C GLY A 257 6.92 -14.34 2.75
N LYS A 258 7.80 -13.53 2.16
CA LYS A 258 8.37 -12.37 2.85
C LYS A 258 7.24 -11.38 3.20
N PRO A 259 7.13 -10.92 4.45
CA PRO A 259 6.14 -9.92 4.80
C PRO A 259 6.45 -8.58 4.14
N GLY A 260 5.42 -7.78 3.92
CA GLY A 260 5.56 -6.37 3.59
C GLY A 260 5.04 -5.52 4.74
N VAL A 261 5.62 -4.34 4.96
CA VAL A 261 5.09 -3.37 5.91
C VAL A 261 4.61 -2.13 5.16
N ARG A 262 3.32 -1.84 5.28
CA ARG A 262 2.69 -0.65 4.72
C ARG A 262 3.04 0.54 5.58
N ALA A 263 3.68 1.54 4.97
CA ALA A 263 3.88 2.86 5.56
C ALA A 263 2.55 3.62 5.54
N GLN A 264 1.83 3.56 6.65
CA GLN A 264 0.51 4.15 6.80
C GLN A 264 0.59 5.32 7.78
N LEU A 265 0.20 6.51 7.31
CA LEU A 265 0.24 7.72 8.11
C LEU A 265 -1.00 7.83 9.00
N PHE A 266 -0.79 8.25 10.25
CA PHE A 266 -1.82 8.50 11.25
C PHE A 266 -1.83 9.97 11.64
N HIS A 267 -2.96 10.63 11.42
CA HIS A 267 -3.17 12.03 11.77
C HIS A 267 -3.61 12.15 13.23
N LEU A 268 -2.77 12.78 14.05
CA LEU A 268 -2.94 12.86 15.51
C LEU A 268 -4.22 13.60 15.94
N PRO A 269 -4.57 14.77 15.38
CA PRO A 269 -5.76 15.52 15.78
C PRO A 269 -7.06 14.75 15.52
N THR A 270 -7.22 14.20 14.32
CA THR A 270 -8.46 13.50 13.94
C THR A 270 -8.46 12.02 14.30
N ARG A 271 -7.30 11.47 14.68
CA ARG A 271 -7.08 10.04 14.97
C ARG A 271 -7.47 9.15 13.79
N LYS A 272 -7.15 9.59 12.57
CA LYS A 272 -7.47 8.86 11.33
C LYS A 272 -6.19 8.29 10.72
N LEU A 273 -6.31 7.13 10.08
CA LEU A 273 -5.36 6.72 9.05
C LEU A 273 -5.63 7.52 7.78
N GLU A 274 -4.57 8.06 7.19
CA GLU A 274 -4.65 8.79 5.92
C GLU A 274 -4.83 7.83 4.75
N MET A 275 -5.89 8.02 3.99
CA MET A 275 -6.26 7.09 2.91
C MET A 275 -5.77 7.53 1.54
N ASP A 276 -5.32 8.78 1.42
CA ASP A 276 -4.85 9.40 0.17
C ASP A 276 -3.36 9.75 0.23
N PHE A 277 -2.78 10.10 -0.90
CA PHE A 277 -1.41 10.61 -0.97
C PHE A 277 -1.27 11.93 -0.22
N ILE A 278 -0.36 11.97 0.74
CA ILE A 278 0.00 13.20 1.45
C ILE A 278 1.38 13.64 0.96
N VAL A 279 1.44 14.79 0.29
CA VAL A 279 2.67 15.42 -0.20
C VAL A 279 2.73 16.87 0.31
N GLU A 280 3.66 17.11 1.22
CA GLU A 280 3.86 18.40 1.88
C GLU A 280 5.12 19.10 1.37
N SER A 281 5.08 20.44 1.30
CA SER A 281 6.23 21.25 0.91
C SER A 281 6.89 21.88 2.13
N GLY A 282 8.21 22.03 2.08
CA GLY A 282 9.01 22.75 3.06
C GLY A 282 10.05 23.64 2.38
N VAL A 283 10.84 24.36 3.17
CA VAL A 283 11.89 25.24 2.62
C VAL A 283 12.96 24.40 1.94
N LYS A 284 13.04 24.50 0.60
CA LYS A 284 13.91 23.67 -0.26
C LYS A 284 13.69 22.16 -0.07
N SER A 285 12.46 21.75 0.25
CA SER A 285 12.12 20.35 0.42
C SER A 285 10.69 20.01 -0.01
N THR A 286 10.47 18.74 -0.38
CA THR A 286 9.16 18.16 -0.62
C THR A 286 9.10 16.79 0.03
N HIS A 287 8.01 16.48 0.74
CA HIS A 287 7.89 15.30 1.57
C HIS A 287 6.69 14.45 1.18
N VAL A 288 6.94 13.25 0.65
CA VAL A 288 5.92 12.24 0.36
C VAL A 288 5.67 11.44 1.64
N LEU A 289 4.70 11.87 2.44
CA LEU A 289 4.44 11.34 3.78
C LEU A 289 3.60 10.06 3.78
N ASN A 290 2.67 9.94 2.83
CA ASN A 290 1.74 8.81 2.77
C ASN A 290 1.64 8.24 1.36
N ALA A 291 2.61 7.40 0.97
CA ALA A 291 2.56 6.65 -0.29
C ALA A 291 1.92 5.27 -0.06
N VAL A 292 0.59 5.23 0.03
CA VAL A 292 -0.18 3.99 0.27
C VAL A 292 -0.74 3.41 -1.03
N SER A 293 -1.17 2.14 -1.01
CA SER A 293 -1.79 1.50 -2.18
C SER A 293 -2.89 2.41 -2.77
N PRO A 294 -2.87 2.72 -4.08
CA PRO A 294 -2.14 2.03 -5.16
C PRO A 294 -0.80 2.65 -5.58
N ALA A 295 0.00 3.21 -4.66
CA ALA A 295 1.29 3.87 -4.92
C ALA A 295 2.24 3.14 -5.89
N TRP A 296 2.28 1.81 -5.84
CA TRP A 296 3.08 1.01 -6.77
C TRP A 296 2.68 1.24 -8.24
N THR A 297 1.37 1.18 -8.51
CA THR A 297 0.82 1.34 -9.86
C THR A 297 0.89 2.79 -10.31
N SER A 298 0.65 3.74 -9.40
CA SER A 298 0.63 5.17 -9.72
C SER A 298 2.00 5.85 -9.56
N ALA A 299 3.08 5.12 -9.32
CA ALA A 299 4.38 5.69 -8.93
C ALA A 299 4.91 6.75 -9.90
N LEU A 300 4.78 6.53 -11.21
CA LEU A 300 5.23 7.48 -12.23
C LEU A 300 4.38 8.76 -12.24
N ALA A 301 3.05 8.62 -12.24
CA ALA A 301 2.13 9.76 -12.19
C ALA A 301 2.26 10.56 -10.89
N VAL A 302 2.48 9.88 -9.75
CA VAL A 302 2.78 10.52 -8.48
C VAL A 302 4.14 11.23 -8.55
N GLY A 303 5.11 10.67 -9.26
CA GLY A 303 6.39 11.34 -9.55
C GLY A 303 6.19 12.66 -10.28
N ASP A 304 5.40 12.68 -11.35
CA ASP A 304 5.06 13.90 -12.09
C ASP A 304 4.35 14.93 -11.20
N TYR A 305 3.40 14.47 -10.39
CA TYR A 305 2.70 15.32 -9.42
C TYR A 305 3.64 15.93 -8.36
N VAL A 306 4.60 15.16 -7.86
CA VAL A 306 5.61 15.64 -6.91
C VAL A 306 6.52 16.69 -7.56
N VAL A 307 6.97 16.45 -8.80
CA VAL A 307 7.82 17.40 -9.54
C VAL A 307 7.06 18.70 -9.83
N ALA A 308 5.80 18.63 -10.26
CA ALA A 308 4.97 19.82 -10.47
C ALA A 308 4.87 20.70 -9.21
N ARG A 309 4.66 20.09 -8.04
CA ARG A 309 4.63 20.82 -6.75
C ARG A 309 5.94 21.51 -6.39
N ILE A 310 7.08 21.00 -6.85
CA ILE A 310 8.39 21.66 -6.64
C ILE A 310 8.43 22.98 -7.41
N HIS A 311 7.95 22.99 -8.65
CA HIS A 311 7.91 24.19 -9.50
C HIS A 311 6.90 25.21 -8.99
N ASP A 312 5.70 24.76 -8.58
CA ASP A 312 4.65 25.64 -8.08
C ASP A 312 5.01 26.27 -6.72
N GLY A 313 5.67 25.51 -5.84
CA GLY A 313 6.13 25.97 -4.53
C GLY A 313 7.24 27.03 -4.59
N GLY A 314 7.95 27.14 -5.72
CA GLY A 314 8.89 28.23 -5.99
C GLY A 314 8.23 29.60 -6.17
N SER A 315 6.90 29.64 -6.39
CA SER A 315 6.13 30.86 -6.60
C SER A 315 5.36 31.37 -5.37
N MET A 316 5.28 30.60 -4.28
CA MET A 316 4.55 31.01 -3.06
C MET A 316 5.37 31.88 -2.09
N GLY A 317 6.43 32.53 -2.58
CA GLY A 317 7.15 33.59 -1.87
C GLY A 317 6.43 34.94 -1.84
N GLU A 318 5.36 35.11 -2.64
CA GLU A 318 4.49 36.29 -2.62
C GLU A 318 3.05 35.83 -2.87
N LYS A 319 2.30 35.52 -1.80
CA LYS A 319 0.84 35.60 -1.86
C LYS A 319 0.37 36.65 -0.87
N SER A 320 -0.11 37.72 -1.48
CA SER A 320 -0.75 38.90 -0.91
C SER A 320 -1.84 38.54 0.08
N GLU A 321 -1.85 39.29 1.18
CA GLU A 321 -3.03 39.55 2.00
C GLU A 321 -4.12 40.22 1.14
N SER A 322 -5.01 39.41 0.56
CA SER A 322 -6.35 39.76 0.06
C SER A 322 -6.85 38.50 -0.66
N GLU A 323 -7.93 37.83 -0.29
CA GLU A 323 -9.27 38.35 -0.07
C GLU A 323 -10.02 37.46 0.93
N GLN A 324 -10.94 38.10 1.65
CA GLN A 324 -11.92 37.54 2.58
C GLN A 324 -13.03 36.76 1.87
#